data_AF-A0A4Y9PDS5-F1
#
_entry.id   AF-A0A4Y9PDS5-F1
#
_cell.length_a   1.000
_cell.length_b   1.000
_cell.length_c   1.000
_cell.angle_alpha   90.00
_cell.angle_beta   90.00
_cell.angle_gamma   90.00
#
_symmetry.space_group_name_H-M   'P 1'
#
loop_
_entity.id
_entity.type
_entity.pdbx_description
1 polymer ?
#
loop_
_entity_poly.entity_id
_entity_poly.type
_entity_poly.pdbx_seq_one_letter_code
_entity_poly.pdbx_strand_id
1 'polypeptide(L)'
;MSRFVLFTCMAFVTAFVGVSWAMRGFPMTVASSSPTGELKATLTTSFGDESVKVHERKAWEAKHTLQSDKDPQLDALRMDALQAGTAYAMSPCDKTMKANLIAATSAYARGYMKIFDCPNPALAMFCSEKKRDQANAAYSTPLDVRVRAQLAEAFDQKGIVKEDFPEEIRLTVLQFAGPGLWSDPSPVCLPQQRGTNAR
;
A
#
# COMPACT_ATOMS: atom_id res chain seq x y z
N MET A 1 -16.30 52.07 35.71
CA MET A 1 -17.47 51.17 35.70
C MET A 1 -18.11 51.00 34.31
N SER A 2 -18.38 52.08 33.55
CA SER A 2 -19.01 51.99 32.22
C SER A 2 -18.28 51.11 31.17
N ARG A 3 -16.94 51.13 31.14
CA ARG A 3 -16.15 50.30 30.20
C ARG A 3 -16.25 48.80 30.47
N PHE A 4 -16.37 48.39 31.73
CA PHE A 4 -16.46 46.98 32.11
C PHE A 4 -17.82 46.39 31.69
N VAL A 5 -18.89 47.18 31.82
CA VAL A 5 -20.25 46.82 31.37
C VAL A 5 -20.30 46.66 29.85
N LEU A 6 -19.59 47.52 29.09
CA LEU A 6 -19.53 47.39 27.63
C LEU A 6 -18.83 46.11 27.18
N PHE A 7 -17.71 45.75 27.82
CA PHE A 7 -17.00 44.51 27.47
C PHE A 7 -17.78 43.26 27.84
N THR A 8 -18.47 43.25 28.99
CA THR A 8 -19.32 42.11 29.37
C THR A 8 -20.53 41.97 28.46
N CYS A 9 -21.17 43.07 28.07
CA CYS A 9 -22.27 43.04 27.09
C CYS A 9 -21.81 42.54 25.72
N MET A 10 -20.64 42.97 25.21
CA MET A 10 -20.12 42.47 23.93
C MET A 10 -19.75 40.99 23.97
N ALA A 11 -19.15 40.53 25.06
CA ALA A 11 -18.84 39.11 25.25
C ALA A 11 -20.11 38.24 25.30
N PHE A 12 -21.16 38.74 25.95
CA PHE A 12 -22.44 38.02 26.01
C PHE A 12 -23.13 37.94 24.65
N VAL A 13 -23.14 39.05 23.88
CA VAL A 13 -23.75 39.06 22.53
C VAL A 13 -23.00 38.14 21.57
N THR A 14 -21.67 38.14 21.60
CA THR A 14 -20.86 37.26 20.72
C THR A 14 -21.04 35.79 21.06
N ALA A 15 -21.05 35.42 22.34
CA ALA A 15 -21.31 34.05 22.77
C ALA A 15 -22.75 33.61 22.44
N PHE A 16 -23.75 34.46 22.68
CA PHE A 16 -25.15 34.11 22.45
C PHE A 16 -25.48 33.99 20.95
N VAL A 17 -24.90 34.84 20.11
CA VAL A 17 -25.02 34.73 18.64
C VAL A 17 -24.29 33.49 18.16
N GLY A 18 -23.04 33.25 18.58
CA GLY A 18 -22.28 32.06 18.17
C GLY A 18 -22.96 30.73 18.53
N VAL A 19 -23.44 30.61 19.78
CA VAL A 19 -24.12 29.40 20.26
C VAL A 19 -25.51 29.24 19.63
N SER A 20 -26.24 30.33 19.39
CA SER A 20 -27.53 30.28 18.69
C SER A 20 -27.40 29.86 17.23
N TRP A 21 -26.29 30.21 16.56
CA TRP A 21 -25.98 29.76 15.20
C TRP A 21 -25.57 28.28 15.15
N ALA A 22 -24.82 27.81 16.16
CA ALA A 22 -24.45 26.40 16.25
C ALA A 22 -25.66 25.49 16.54
N MET A 23 -26.60 25.91 17.40
CA MET A 23 -27.79 25.11 17.74
C MET A 23 -28.91 25.17 16.69
N ARG A 24 -29.00 26.23 15.87
CA ARG A 24 -30.01 26.31 14.79
C ARG A 24 -29.57 25.66 13.48
N GLY A 25 -28.34 25.14 13.42
CA GLY A 25 -27.74 24.64 12.18
C GLY A 25 -27.33 25.80 11.27
N PHE A 26 -26.17 25.69 10.64
CA PHE A 26 -25.71 26.70 9.70
C PHE A 26 -26.76 26.90 8.59
N PRO A 27 -27.14 28.15 8.24
CA PRO A 27 -27.89 28.40 7.02
C PRO A 27 -26.94 28.16 5.86
N MET A 28 -26.82 26.91 5.44
CA MET A 28 -26.46 26.62 4.07
C MET A 28 -27.56 27.26 3.25
N THR A 29 -27.24 28.32 2.51
CA THR A 29 -27.99 28.70 1.32
C THR A 29 -27.89 27.53 0.35
N VAL A 30 -28.65 26.48 0.63
CA VAL A 30 -29.00 25.47 -0.34
C VAL A 30 -29.84 26.25 -1.34
N ALA A 31 -29.21 26.66 -2.43
CA ALA A 31 -29.96 27.04 -3.62
C ALA A 31 -30.96 25.90 -3.85
N SER A 32 -32.24 26.21 -3.70
CA SER A 32 -33.33 25.30 -4.02
C SER A 32 -33.34 25.13 -5.53
N SER A 33 -32.42 24.32 -6.06
CA SER A 33 -32.59 23.69 -7.35
C SER A 33 -33.47 22.47 -7.14
N SER A 34 -34.74 22.61 -7.50
CA SER A 34 -35.68 21.50 -7.69
C SER A 34 -34.96 20.30 -8.36
N PRO A 35 -35.04 19.06 -7.84
CA PRO A 35 -34.34 17.92 -8.42
C PRO A 35 -35.14 17.30 -9.57
N THR A 36 -35.84 18.13 -10.35
CA THR A 36 -36.52 17.74 -11.59
C THR A 36 -36.05 18.66 -12.72
N GLY A 37 -34.74 18.83 -12.84
CA GLY A 37 -34.12 19.09 -14.12
C GLY A 37 -33.55 17.75 -14.58
N GLU A 38 -33.91 17.30 -15.79
CA GLU A 38 -33.22 16.18 -16.42
C GLU A 38 -31.71 16.40 -16.28
N LEU A 39 -31.05 15.50 -15.55
CA LEU A 39 -29.60 15.42 -15.51
C LEU A 39 -29.14 15.19 -16.94
N LYS A 40 -28.77 16.27 -17.65
CA LYS A 40 -27.94 16.14 -18.85
C LYS A 40 -26.67 15.46 -18.40
N ALA A 41 -26.48 14.22 -18.84
CA ALA A 41 -25.30 13.43 -18.55
C ALA A 41 -24.05 14.19 -19.02
N THR A 42 -23.34 14.85 -18.10
CA THR A 42 -22.03 15.46 -18.35
C THR A 42 -20.92 14.41 -18.37
N LEU A 43 -21.27 13.13 -18.13
CA LEU A 43 -20.39 12.01 -18.39
C LEU A 43 -20.95 11.27 -19.61
N THR A 44 -20.18 11.30 -20.70
CA THR A 44 -20.22 10.25 -21.73
C THR A 44 -19.72 8.94 -21.11
N THR A 45 -20.44 8.40 -20.13
CA THR A 45 -20.22 7.04 -19.66
C THR A 45 -20.73 6.10 -20.75
N SER A 46 -19.86 5.68 -21.66
CA SER A 46 -20.16 4.44 -22.38
C SER A 46 -20.14 3.33 -21.35
N PHE A 47 -21.29 2.70 -21.09
CA PHE A 47 -21.38 1.50 -20.27
C PHE A 47 -20.57 0.39 -20.94
N GLY A 48 -19.34 0.23 -20.46
CA GLY A 48 -18.29 -0.52 -21.13
C GLY A 48 -17.01 0.29 -21.06
N ASP A 49 -16.52 0.51 -19.83
CA ASP A 49 -15.29 1.26 -19.57
C ASP A 49 -14.15 0.60 -20.35
N GLU A 50 -13.76 1.20 -21.47
CA GLU A 50 -12.63 0.75 -22.27
C GLU A 50 -11.35 0.77 -21.41
N SER A 51 -11.29 1.69 -20.45
CA SER A 51 -10.28 1.77 -19.39
C SER A 51 -10.22 0.51 -18.52
N VAL A 52 -11.37 -0.03 -18.10
CA VAL A 52 -11.47 -1.27 -17.32
C VAL A 52 -11.08 -2.47 -18.18
N LYS A 53 -11.55 -2.54 -19.43
CA LYS A 53 -11.14 -3.61 -20.36
C LYS A 53 -9.63 -3.59 -20.65
N VAL A 54 -9.03 -2.41 -20.79
CA VAL A 54 -7.58 -2.25 -20.94
C VAL A 54 -6.85 -2.67 -19.66
N HIS A 55 -7.37 -2.30 -18.48
CA HIS A 55 -6.80 -2.73 -17.22
C HIS A 55 -6.88 -4.25 -17.05
N GLU A 56 -8.04 -4.86 -17.32
CA GLU A 56 -8.24 -6.31 -17.24
C GLU A 56 -7.35 -7.04 -18.24
N ARG A 57 -7.21 -6.52 -19.46
CA ARG A 57 -6.30 -7.07 -20.46
C ARG A 57 -4.86 -6.99 -19.99
N LYS A 58 -4.39 -5.85 -19.47
CA LYS A 58 -3.04 -5.72 -18.91
C LYS A 58 -2.83 -6.63 -17.72
N ALA A 59 -3.83 -6.81 -16.86
CA ALA A 59 -3.76 -7.74 -15.74
C ALA A 59 -3.72 -9.21 -16.22
N TRP A 60 -4.46 -9.52 -17.28
CA TRP A 60 -4.44 -10.84 -17.91
C TRP A 60 -3.09 -11.11 -18.59
N GLU A 61 -2.58 -10.17 -19.38
CA GLU A 61 -1.24 -10.24 -19.99
C GLU A 61 -0.17 -10.35 -18.92
N ALA A 62 -0.27 -9.58 -17.83
CA ALA A 62 0.66 -9.67 -16.70
C ALA A 62 0.68 -11.06 -16.05
N LYS A 63 -0.48 -11.71 -15.94
CA LYS A 63 -0.59 -13.08 -15.42
C LYS A 63 -0.07 -14.13 -16.40
N HIS A 64 -0.24 -13.93 -17.71
CA HIS A 64 -0.02 -14.96 -18.73
C HIS A 64 1.24 -14.74 -19.59
N THR A 65 1.96 -13.64 -19.39
CA THR A 65 3.22 -13.34 -20.08
C THR A 65 4.34 -13.11 -19.08
N LEU A 66 5.56 -13.54 -19.44
CA LEU A 66 6.80 -13.25 -18.71
C LEU A 66 7.49 -12.02 -19.31
N GLN A 67 6.71 -11.09 -19.88
CA GLN A 67 7.30 -10.00 -20.66
C GLN A 67 8.01 -9.02 -19.72
N SER A 68 9.33 -9.00 -19.87
CA SER A 68 10.24 -8.12 -19.15
C SER A 68 10.54 -6.85 -19.97
N ASP A 69 11.00 -5.81 -19.28
CA ASP A 69 11.59 -4.58 -19.85
C ASP A 69 12.98 -4.81 -20.50
N LYS A 70 13.46 -6.05 -20.51
CA LYS A 70 14.77 -6.50 -21.04
C LYS A 70 15.97 -5.97 -20.24
N ASP A 71 15.77 -5.58 -18.98
CA ASP A 71 16.88 -5.31 -18.07
C ASP A 71 17.36 -6.64 -17.42
N PRO A 72 18.54 -7.16 -17.81
CA PRO A 72 19.01 -8.45 -17.32
C PRO A 72 19.34 -8.46 -15.82
N GLN A 73 19.73 -7.31 -15.24
CA GLN A 73 20.00 -7.25 -13.80
C GLN A 73 18.71 -7.26 -13.00
N LEU A 74 17.73 -6.50 -13.46
CA LEU A 74 16.43 -6.44 -12.80
C LEU A 74 15.65 -7.74 -12.97
N ASP A 75 15.76 -8.40 -14.13
CA ASP A 75 15.19 -9.72 -14.37
C ASP A 75 15.76 -10.80 -13.46
N ALA A 76 17.07 -10.78 -13.20
CA ALA A 76 17.67 -11.69 -12.23
C ALA A 76 17.02 -11.51 -10.85
N LEU A 77 16.85 -10.26 -10.39
CA LEU A 77 16.20 -9.97 -9.10
C LEU A 77 14.73 -10.42 -9.07
N ARG A 78 13.99 -10.22 -10.16
CA ARG A 78 12.59 -10.67 -10.30
C ARG A 78 12.51 -12.19 -10.23
N MET A 79 13.37 -12.89 -10.95
CA MET A 79 13.39 -14.36 -10.98
C MET A 79 13.83 -14.95 -9.64
N ASP A 80 14.83 -14.38 -8.99
CA ASP A 80 15.26 -14.79 -7.64
C ASP A 80 14.13 -14.64 -6.62
N ALA A 81 13.43 -13.50 -6.63
CA ALA A 81 12.30 -13.26 -5.74
C ALA A 81 11.14 -14.23 -6.00
N LEU A 82 10.83 -14.51 -7.28
CA LEU A 82 9.82 -15.51 -7.65
C LEU A 82 10.19 -16.91 -7.16
N GLN A 83 11.41 -17.37 -7.46
CA GLN A 83 11.87 -18.69 -7.08
C GLN A 83 11.89 -18.87 -5.56
N ALA A 84 12.43 -17.88 -4.83
CA ALA A 84 12.45 -17.92 -3.38
C ALA A 84 11.03 -17.89 -2.77
N GLY A 85 10.13 -17.10 -3.36
CA GLY A 85 8.72 -17.05 -2.95
C GLY A 85 8.01 -18.39 -3.15
N THR A 86 8.19 -19.03 -4.30
CA THR A 86 7.63 -20.37 -4.58
C THR A 86 8.25 -21.44 -3.67
N ALA A 87 9.57 -21.42 -3.46
CA ALA A 87 10.25 -22.39 -2.60
C ALA A 87 9.79 -22.28 -1.12
N TYR A 88 9.63 -21.06 -0.63
CA TYR A 88 9.09 -20.81 0.70
C TYR A 88 7.62 -21.23 0.82
N ALA A 89 6.79 -20.96 -0.19
CA ALA A 89 5.39 -21.42 -0.19
C ALA A 89 5.28 -22.95 -0.09
N MET A 90 6.21 -23.70 -0.70
CA MET A 90 6.27 -25.16 -0.58
C MET A 90 6.78 -25.66 0.79
N SER A 91 7.56 -24.85 1.51
CA SER A 91 8.21 -25.25 2.76
C SER A 91 8.44 -24.07 3.72
N PRO A 92 7.36 -23.48 4.27
CA PRO A 92 7.44 -22.22 5.03
C PRO A 92 8.19 -22.36 6.37
N CYS A 93 8.38 -23.58 6.86
CA CYS A 93 9.08 -23.88 8.10
C CYS A 93 10.55 -24.25 7.92
N ASP A 94 11.03 -24.31 6.69
CA ASP A 94 12.44 -24.50 6.42
C ASP A 94 13.21 -23.17 6.61
N LYS A 95 14.20 -23.19 7.50
CA LYS A 95 15.02 -22.01 7.82
C LYS A 95 15.81 -21.49 6.62
N THR A 96 16.24 -22.38 5.74
CA THR A 96 16.98 -22.00 4.52
C THR A 96 16.05 -21.32 3.53
N MET A 97 14.82 -21.82 3.35
CA MET A 97 13.84 -21.21 2.46
C MET A 97 13.37 -19.86 2.99
N LYS A 98 13.19 -19.73 4.31
CA LYS A 98 12.95 -18.44 4.96
C LYS A 98 14.09 -17.45 4.67
N ALA A 99 15.34 -17.86 4.89
CA ALA A 99 16.50 -17.01 4.66
C ALA A 99 16.65 -16.59 3.18
N ASN A 100 16.42 -17.52 2.25
CA ASN A 100 16.46 -17.26 0.81
C ASN A 100 15.40 -16.23 0.40
N LEU A 101 14.17 -16.36 0.91
CA LEU A 101 13.10 -15.40 0.63
C LEU A 101 13.40 -14.01 1.20
N ILE A 102 13.94 -13.93 2.41
CA ILE A 102 14.36 -12.65 3.00
C ILE A 102 15.47 -12.01 2.15
N ALA A 103 16.48 -12.78 1.75
CA ALA A 103 17.60 -12.29 0.95
C ALA A 103 17.13 -11.79 -0.43
N ALA A 104 16.34 -12.59 -1.15
CA ALA A 104 15.82 -12.25 -2.48
C ALA A 104 14.89 -11.03 -2.43
N THR A 105 13.95 -11.00 -1.48
CA THR A 105 13.03 -9.85 -1.31
C THR A 105 13.81 -8.58 -0.93
N SER A 106 14.83 -8.69 -0.09
CA SER A 106 15.69 -7.56 0.27
C SER A 106 16.47 -7.03 -0.94
N ALA A 107 17.03 -7.92 -1.77
CA ALA A 107 17.75 -7.54 -2.97
C ALA A 107 16.83 -6.84 -3.99
N TYR A 108 15.63 -7.37 -4.18
CA TYR A 108 14.60 -6.79 -5.04
C TYR A 108 14.16 -5.40 -4.56
N ALA A 109 13.90 -5.24 -3.26
CA ALA A 109 13.56 -3.95 -2.65
C ALA A 109 14.70 -2.92 -2.77
N ARG A 110 15.96 -3.35 -2.57
CA ARG A 110 17.13 -2.47 -2.77
C ARG A 110 17.29 -2.05 -4.22
N GLY A 111 16.98 -2.91 -5.18
CA GLY A 111 16.93 -2.55 -6.60
C GLY A 111 15.97 -1.37 -6.85
N TYR A 112 14.79 -1.42 -6.25
CA TYR A 112 13.80 -0.34 -6.37
C TYR A 112 14.31 0.95 -5.74
N MET A 113 14.89 0.85 -4.55
CA MET A 113 15.45 2.00 -3.84
C MET A 113 16.62 2.65 -4.59
N LYS A 114 17.40 1.90 -5.38
CA LYS A 114 18.48 2.46 -6.21
C LYS A 114 17.94 3.37 -7.32
N ILE A 115 16.78 3.04 -7.90
CA ILE A 115 16.16 3.89 -8.94
C ILE A 115 15.44 5.07 -8.28
N PHE A 116 14.71 4.81 -7.19
CA PHE A 116 13.99 5.85 -6.47
C PHE A 116 14.95 6.88 -5.84
N ASP A 117 16.13 6.42 -5.41
CA ASP A 117 17.26 7.21 -4.91
C ASP A 117 16.81 8.33 -3.97
N CYS A 118 16.08 7.94 -2.93
CA CYS A 118 15.62 8.85 -1.89
C CYS A 118 16.43 8.68 -0.61
N PRO A 119 17.06 9.75 -0.08
CA PRO A 119 17.91 9.68 1.12
C PRO A 119 17.14 9.29 2.39
N ASN A 120 15.82 9.51 2.43
CA ASN A 120 14.98 9.02 3.51
C ASN A 120 13.64 8.46 2.96
N PRO A 121 13.50 7.13 2.82
CA PRO A 121 12.27 6.53 2.30
C PRO A 121 11.06 6.71 3.23
N ALA A 122 11.25 6.99 4.53
CA ALA A 122 10.15 7.34 5.43
C ALA A 122 9.57 8.74 5.13
N LEU A 123 10.36 9.59 4.47
CA LEU A 123 9.96 10.90 3.97
C LEU A 123 9.71 10.86 2.46
N ALA A 124 9.12 9.75 1.97
CA ALA A 124 8.81 9.51 0.56
C ALA A 124 8.10 10.70 -0.14
N MET A 125 7.30 11.45 0.62
CA MET A 125 6.58 12.64 0.14
C MET A 125 7.50 13.80 -0.28
N PHE A 126 8.71 13.86 0.27
CA PHE A 126 9.70 14.90 -0.02
C PHE A 126 10.74 14.46 -1.07
N CYS A 127 10.62 13.23 -1.59
CA CYS A 127 11.50 12.71 -2.64
C CYS A 127 11.07 13.24 -4.01
N SER A 128 11.98 13.15 -5.00
CA SER A 128 11.69 13.54 -6.38
C SER A 128 10.58 12.67 -6.98
N GLU A 129 9.47 13.28 -7.39
CA GLU A 129 8.37 12.60 -8.08
C GLU A 129 8.86 11.93 -9.37
N LYS A 130 9.75 12.59 -10.12
CA LYS A 130 10.33 12.02 -11.34
C LYS A 130 11.04 10.69 -11.09
N LYS A 131 11.85 10.59 -10.03
CA LYS A 131 12.53 9.34 -9.67
C LYS A 131 11.55 8.28 -9.17
N ARG A 132 10.51 8.71 -8.44
CA ARG A 132 9.41 7.82 -8.03
C ARG A 132 8.72 7.19 -9.23
N ASP A 133 8.38 7.99 -10.22
CA ASP A 133 7.67 7.54 -11.42
C ASP A 133 8.56 6.64 -12.28
N GLN A 134 9.86 6.94 -12.37
CA GLN A 134 10.84 6.06 -13.01
C GLN A 134 10.96 4.70 -12.31
N ALA A 135 11.07 4.68 -10.99
CA ALA A 135 11.12 3.44 -10.22
C ALA A 135 9.82 2.64 -10.36
N ASN A 136 8.66 3.31 -10.29
CA ASN A 136 7.36 2.68 -10.49
C ASN A 136 7.23 2.11 -11.90
N ALA A 137 7.65 2.83 -12.94
CA ALA A 137 7.63 2.35 -14.32
C ALA A 137 8.48 1.09 -14.48
N ALA A 138 9.71 1.10 -13.96
CA ALA A 138 10.63 -0.05 -14.02
C ALA A 138 10.10 -1.27 -13.24
N TYR A 139 9.36 -1.05 -12.16
CA TYR A 139 8.81 -2.11 -11.31
C TYR A 139 7.31 -2.40 -11.56
N SER A 140 6.79 -2.05 -12.74
CA SER A 140 5.38 -2.25 -13.12
C SER A 140 5.19 -3.22 -14.30
N THR A 141 6.23 -4.00 -14.63
CA THR A 141 6.15 -4.98 -15.72
C THR A 141 5.21 -6.15 -15.38
N PRO A 142 4.71 -6.90 -16.38
CA PRO A 142 4.09 -8.20 -16.20
C PRO A 142 4.79 -9.12 -15.19
N LEU A 143 6.12 -9.17 -15.27
CA LEU A 143 6.93 -9.99 -14.38
C LEU A 143 6.89 -9.48 -12.93
N ASP A 144 6.92 -8.16 -12.72
CA ASP A 144 6.81 -7.57 -11.38
C ASP A 144 5.44 -7.81 -10.74
N VAL A 145 4.37 -7.82 -11.53
CA VAL A 145 3.02 -8.18 -11.04
C VAL A 145 3.01 -9.61 -10.50
N ARG A 146 3.65 -10.54 -11.21
CA ARG A 146 3.79 -11.92 -10.75
C ARG A 146 4.66 -12.04 -9.50
N VAL A 147 5.78 -11.31 -9.45
CA VAL A 147 6.64 -11.24 -8.25
C VAL A 147 5.81 -10.82 -7.04
N ARG A 148 5.07 -9.71 -7.14
CA ARG A 148 4.23 -9.19 -6.04
C ARG A 148 3.16 -10.19 -5.61
N ALA A 149 2.50 -10.84 -6.57
CA ALA A 149 1.49 -11.86 -6.26
C ALA A 149 2.11 -13.06 -5.50
N GLN A 150 3.26 -13.56 -5.97
CA GLN A 150 3.95 -14.68 -5.32
C GLN A 150 4.48 -14.32 -3.94
N LEU A 151 5.04 -13.11 -3.79
CA LEU A 151 5.48 -12.61 -2.50
C LEU A 151 4.28 -12.52 -1.55
N ALA A 152 3.16 -11.91 -1.95
CA ALA A 152 1.96 -11.84 -1.11
C ALA A 152 1.52 -13.21 -0.58
N GLU A 153 1.46 -14.22 -1.45
CA GLU A 153 1.13 -15.60 -1.05
C GLU A 153 2.15 -16.20 -0.07
N ALA A 154 3.44 -15.94 -0.28
CA ALA A 154 4.50 -16.39 0.62
C ALA A 154 4.41 -15.71 1.99
N PHE A 155 4.16 -14.40 2.03
CA PHE A 155 4.02 -13.64 3.28
C PHE A 155 2.71 -13.97 4.03
N ASP A 156 1.67 -14.42 3.33
CA ASP A 156 0.43 -14.92 3.95
C ASP A 156 0.64 -16.20 4.78
N GLN A 157 1.75 -16.91 4.61
CA GLN A 157 2.15 -18.00 5.50
C GLN A 157 2.58 -17.49 6.90
N LYS A 158 2.73 -16.18 7.08
CA LYS A 158 2.97 -15.48 8.37
C LYS A 158 4.18 -15.98 9.18
N GLY A 159 5.14 -16.61 8.52
CA GLY A 159 6.42 -17.02 9.13
C GLY A 159 7.55 -16.01 8.96
N ILE A 160 7.33 -14.95 8.17
CA ILE A 160 8.25 -13.83 7.97
C ILE A 160 7.61 -12.57 8.58
N VAL A 161 8.40 -11.85 9.38
CA VAL A 161 7.97 -10.63 10.06
C VAL A 161 8.76 -9.42 9.58
N LYS A 162 8.27 -8.22 9.89
CA LYS A 162 8.93 -6.95 9.57
C LYS A 162 10.36 -6.89 10.12
N GLU A 163 10.60 -7.49 11.28
CA GLU A 163 11.90 -7.51 11.96
C GLU A 163 12.95 -8.35 11.23
N ASP A 164 12.53 -9.27 10.35
CA ASP A 164 13.43 -10.05 9.51
C ASP A 164 14.14 -9.18 8.45
N PHE A 165 13.71 -7.92 8.26
CA PHE A 165 14.28 -6.98 7.31
C PHE A 165 14.98 -5.79 8.00
N PRO A 166 16.08 -5.27 7.41
CA PRO A 166 16.71 -4.02 7.82
C PRO A 166 15.74 -2.85 7.79
N GLU A 167 15.86 -1.93 8.75
CA GLU A 167 14.91 -0.82 8.94
C GLU A 167 14.73 0.03 7.69
N GLU A 168 15.83 0.31 6.99
CA GLU A 168 15.88 1.14 5.78
C GLU A 168 15.00 0.64 4.63
N ILE A 169 14.74 -0.68 4.55
CA ILE A 169 14.01 -1.29 3.43
C ILE A 169 12.60 -1.75 3.81
N ARG A 170 12.21 -1.70 5.09
CA ARG A 170 10.93 -2.26 5.56
C ARG A 170 9.72 -1.69 4.83
N LEU A 171 9.70 -0.39 4.58
CA LEU A 171 8.59 0.27 3.86
C LEU A 171 8.53 -0.16 2.39
N THR A 172 9.67 -0.37 1.75
CA THR A 172 9.75 -0.83 0.37
C THR A 172 9.39 -2.31 0.27
N VAL A 173 9.86 -3.15 1.18
CA VAL A 173 9.49 -4.57 1.26
C VAL A 173 7.97 -4.70 1.45
N LEU A 174 7.38 -3.89 2.34
CA LEU A 174 5.93 -3.83 2.52
C LEU A 174 5.17 -3.57 1.22
N GLN A 175 5.63 -2.60 0.41
CA GLN A 175 5.00 -2.26 -0.86
C GLN A 175 4.90 -3.46 -1.81
N PHE A 176 5.82 -4.42 -1.72
CA PHE A 176 5.86 -5.62 -2.56
C PHE A 176 5.26 -6.86 -1.91
N ALA A 177 5.46 -7.04 -0.61
CA ALA A 177 5.01 -8.19 0.17
C ALA A 177 3.51 -8.15 0.50
N GLY A 178 2.88 -6.97 0.44
CA GLY A 178 1.46 -6.82 0.77
C GLY A 178 1.18 -6.84 2.29
N PRO A 179 -0.11 -6.92 2.69
CA PRO A 179 -0.53 -6.75 4.09
C PRO A 179 -0.07 -7.89 5.02
N GLY A 180 0.31 -9.05 4.46
CA GLY A 180 0.80 -10.20 5.22
C GLY A 180 2.00 -9.87 6.12
N LEU A 181 2.86 -8.92 5.72
CA LEU A 181 4.02 -8.48 6.50
C LEU A 181 3.66 -7.74 7.82
N TRP A 182 2.46 -7.17 7.93
CA TRP A 182 1.99 -6.45 9.13
C TRP A 182 1.14 -7.33 10.05
N SER A 183 0.90 -8.57 9.66
CA SER A 183 0.22 -9.52 10.53
C SER A 183 1.17 -9.97 11.63
N ASP A 184 0.63 -10.17 12.84
CA ASP A 184 1.39 -10.80 13.91
C ASP A 184 1.94 -12.16 13.43
N PRO A 185 3.17 -12.53 13.84
CA PRO A 185 3.76 -13.81 13.48
C PRO A 185 2.81 -14.95 13.83
N SER A 186 2.42 -15.72 12.82
CA SER A 186 1.61 -16.90 13.05
C SER A 186 2.52 -18.04 13.52
N PRO A 187 2.09 -18.87 14.48
CA PRO A 187 2.87 -20.00 14.96
C PRO A 187 2.94 -21.18 13.96
N VAL A 188 2.89 -20.94 12.65
CA VAL A 188 2.88 -22.00 11.61
C VAL A 188 4.11 -22.92 11.75
N CYS A 189 5.22 -22.36 12.22
CA CYS A 189 6.50 -23.06 12.33
C CYS A 189 7.03 -23.14 13.76
N LEU A 190 6.17 -22.95 14.78
CA LEU A 190 6.57 -23.31 16.13
C LEU A 190 6.83 -24.82 16.19
N PRO A 191 7.92 -25.27 16.85
CA PRO A 191 8.04 -26.68 17.16
C PRO A 191 6.79 -27.08 17.95
N GLN A 192 6.07 -28.10 17.47
CA GLN A 192 5.08 -28.80 18.28
C GLN A 192 5.78 -29.10 19.60
N GLN A 193 5.37 -28.45 20.69
CA GLN A 193 5.76 -28.92 22.01
C GLN A 193 5.14 -30.31 22.12
N ARG A 194 5.91 -31.34 21.75
CA ARG A 194 5.60 -32.72 22.11
C ARG A 194 5.46 -32.67 23.61
N GLY A 195 4.22 -32.81 24.09
CA GLY A 195 3.91 -32.78 25.51
C GLY A 195 4.82 -33.74 26.23
N THR A 196 5.84 -33.22 26.90
CA THR A 196 6.61 -33.94 27.91
C THR A 196 5.76 -33.95 29.17
N ASN A 197 4.63 -34.64 29.12
CA ASN A 197 3.93 -35.15 30.30
C ASN A 197 3.85 -36.66 30.13
N ALA A 198 5.01 -37.30 30.20
CA ALA A 198 5.16 -38.73 30.40
C ALA A 198 6.05 -38.94 31.63
N ARG A 199 5.47 -38.72 32.81
CA ARG A 199 5.54 -39.58 34.01
C ARG A 199 4.96 -38.86 35.22
#